data_AF-A0A7X1CLL5-F1
#
_entry.id   AF-A0A7X1CLL5-F1
#
_cell.length_a   1.000
_cell.length_b   1.000
_cell.length_c   1.000
_cell.angle_alpha   90.00
_cell.angle_beta   90.00
_cell.angle_gamma   90.00
#
_symmetry.space_group_name_H-M   'P 1'
#
loop_
_entity.id
_entity.type
_entity.pdbx_description
1 polymer ?
#
loop_
_entity_poly.entity_id
_entity_poly.type
_entity_poly.pdbx_seq_one_letter_code
_entity_poly.pdbx_strand_id
1 'polypeptide(L)'
;MKNNKIEDRTLLEEDIKLLGYQQMRYSIFAGEDVNRQEYQVRIECVQDGFEVYTTRDRASVTGKYSFENFEDARNKFIRLLKLMVLSNQEAVKEGERPVYSSPLWDK
;
A
#
# COMPACT_ATOMS: atom_id res chain seq x y z
N MET A 1 -17.69 -10.25 12.22
CA MET A 1 -17.77 -10.23 10.73
C MET A 1 -16.97 -11.41 10.20
N LYS A 2 -17.50 -12.17 9.23
CA LYS A 2 -16.67 -13.13 8.49
C LYS A 2 -15.95 -12.33 7.41
N ASN A 3 -14.66 -12.04 7.59
CA ASN A 3 -13.84 -11.40 6.57
C ASN A 3 -13.69 -12.36 5.39
N ASN A 4 -14.30 -12.04 4.24
CA ASN A 4 -14.05 -12.79 3.03
C ASN A 4 -12.81 -12.22 2.34
N LYS A 5 -11.63 -12.71 2.75
CA LYS A 5 -10.32 -12.24 2.25
C LYS A 5 -10.23 -12.25 0.72
N ILE A 6 -10.98 -13.10 0.03
CA ILE A 6 -11.00 -13.16 -1.44
C ILE A 6 -11.74 -11.94 -2.01
N GLU A 7 -12.96 -11.68 -1.54
CA GLU A 7 -13.74 -10.51 -1.95
C GLU A 7 -13.02 -9.20 -1.62
N ASP A 8 -12.49 -9.09 -0.39
CA ASP A 8 -11.73 -7.92 0.08
C ASP A 8 -10.49 -7.65 -0.80
N ARG A 9 -9.77 -8.72 -1.18
CA ARG A 9 -8.63 -8.61 -2.09
C ARG A 9 -9.06 -8.15 -3.48
N THR A 10 -10.14 -8.72 -4.03
CA THR A 10 -10.65 -8.34 -5.35
C THR A 10 -11.02 -6.85 -5.38
N LEU A 11 -11.70 -6.34 -4.35
CA LEU A 11 -12.06 -4.91 -4.26
C LEU A 11 -10.82 -4.00 -4.25
N LEU A 12 -9.77 -4.37 -3.52
CA LEU A 12 -8.51 -3.62 -3.52
C LEU A 12 -7.81 -3.65 -4.88
N GLU A 13 -7.76 -4.82 -5.52
CA GLU A 13 -7.15 -4.97 -6.85
C GLU A 13 -7.92 -4.16 -7.92
N GLU A 14 -9.24 -4.09 -7.82
CA GLU A 14 -10.08 -3.24 -8.66
C GLU A 14 -9.78 -1.75 -8.46
N ASP A 15 -9.67 -1.27 -7.22
CA ASP A 15 -9.28 0.12 -6.95
C ASP A 15 -7.91 0.47 -7.50
N ILE A 16 -6.93 -0.40 -7.27
CA ILE A 16 -5.57 -0.21 -7.76
C ILE A 16 -5.58 -0.10 -9.28
N LYS A 17 -6.35 -0.96 -9.96
CA LYS A 17 -6.52 -0.90 -11.42
C LYS A 17 -7.20 0.39 -11.88
N LEU A 18 -8.27 0.81 -11.21
CA LEU A 18 -8.99 2.06 -11.51
C LEU A 18 -8.10 3.29 -11.35
N LEU A 19 -7.20 3.28 -10.36
CA LEU A 19 -6.24 4.35 -10.12
C LEU A 19 -4.99 4.28 -11.03
N GLY A 20 -4.80 3.18 -11.76
CA GLY A 20 -3.60 2.96 -12.57
C GLY A 20 -2.35 2.67 -11.74
N TYR A 21 -2.51 2.15 -10.52
CA TYR A 21 -1.43 1.93 -9.54
C TYR A 21 -0.84 0.53 -9.57
N GLN A 22 -1.07 -0.27 -10.61
CA GLN A 22 -0.57 -1.66 -10.69
C GLN A 22 0.97 -1.77 -10.58
N GLN A 23 1.70 -0.71 -10.96
CA GLN A 23 3.17 -0.66 -10.88
C GLN A 23 3.69 -0.22 -9.50
N MET A 24 2.80 0.10 -8.55
CA MET A 24 3.20 0.44 -7.18
C MET A 24 3.67 -0.81 -6.44
N ARG A 25 4.61 -0.61 -5.50
CA ARG A 25 4.95 -1.66 -4.54
C ARG A 25 3.86 -1.74 -3.49
N TYR A 26 3.03 -2.78 -3.56
CA TYR A 26 2.05 -3.07 -2.52
C TYR A 26 1.97 -4.55 -2.19
N SER A 27 1.32 -4.89 -1.08
CA SER A 27 1.02 -6.26 -0.68
C SER A 27 -0.35 -6.33 -0.01
N ILE A 28 -1.15 -7.34 -0.35
CA ILE A 28 -2.52 -7.53 0.15
C ILE A 28 -2.60 -8.94 0.76
N PHE A 29 -2.76 -9.01 2.08
CA PHE A 29 -2.96 -10.26 2.82
C PHE A 29 -1.92 -11.35 2.53
N ALA A 30 -0.66 -10.95 2.32
CA ALA A 30 0.42 -11.89 2.00
C ALA A 30 1.02 -12.54 3.26
N GLY A 31 0.73 -11.98 4.44
CA GLY A 31 1.42 -12.29 5.69
C GLY A 31 2.55 -11.29 5.95
N GLU A 32 2.72 -10.91 7.21
CA GLU A 32 3.55 -9.77 7.62
C GLU A 32 4.99 -9.82 7.11
N ASP A 33 5.57 -11.02 7.01
CA ASP A 33 6.97 -11.26 6.64
C ASP A 33 7.17 -11.74 5.20
N VAL A 34 6.09 -11.93 4.43
CA VAL A 34 6.18 -12.47 3.07
C VAL A 34 6.45 -11.34 2.06
N ASN A 35 7.49 -11.52 1.24
CA ASN A 35 7.87 -10.65 0.12
C ASN A 35 7.90 -9.15 0.50
N ARG A 36 8.44 -8.83 1.68
CA ARG A 36 8.61 -7.44 2.09
C ARG A 36 9.65 -6.75 1.21
N GLN A 37 9.26 -5.62 0.66
CA GLN A 37 10.13 -4.75 -0.11
C GLN A 37 10.27 -3.41 0.62
N GLU A 38 11.31 -2.65 0.31
CA GLU A 38 11.40 -1.24 0.75
C GLU A 38 10.37 -0.39 0.00
N TYR A 39 9.82 0.63 0.66
CA TYR A 39 8.84 1.57 0.08
C TYR A 39 7.60 0.85 -0.47
N GLN A 40 7.05 -0.10 0.30
CA GLN A 40 5.87 -0.90 -0.02
C GLN A 40 4.70 -0.48 0.88
N VAL A 41 3.50 -0.33 0.33
CA VAL A 41 2.27 -0.18 1.13
C VAL A 41 1.64 -1.54 1.36
N ARG A 42 1.30 -1.89 2.59
CA ARG A 42 0.80 -3.22 2.95
C ARG A 42 -0.52 -3.13 3.69
N ILE A 43 -1.39 -4.08 3.42
CA ILE A 43 -2.59 -4.36 4.20
C ILE A 43 -2.61 -5.85 4.56
N GLU A 44 -2.72 -6.16 5.84
CA GLU A 44 -2.72 -7.53 6.37
C GLU A 44 -4.01 -7.77 7.16
N CYS A 45 -4.50 -9.01 7.14
CA CYS A 45 -5.60 -9.43 8.00
C CYS A 45 -5.02 -10.16 9.20
N VAL A 46 -5.24 -9.57 10.37
CA VAL A 46 -4.77 -10.05 11.67
C VAL A 46 -5.93 -10.64 12.47
N GLN A 47 -5.65 -11.20 13.65
CA GLN A 47 -6.65 -11.86 14.48
C GLN A 47 -7.88 -10.96 14.76
N ASP A 48 -7.64 -9.68 15.05
CA ASP A 48 -8.67 -8.74 15.50
C ASP A 48 -9.03 -7.67 14.44
N GLY A 49 -8.77 -7.95 13.16
CA GLY A 49 -9.16 -7.06 12.05
C GLY A 49 -8.09 -6.92 10.98
N PHE A 50 -7.69 -5.68 10.71
CA PHE A 50 -6.78 -5.33 9.62
C PHE A 50 -5.68 -4.40 10.11
N GLU A 51 -4.50 -4.57 9.52
CA GLU A 51 -3.38 -3.65 9.73
C GLU A 51 -2.90 -3.10 8.41
N VAL A 52 -2.74 -1.79 8.35
CA VAL A 52 -2.21 -1.09 7.18
C VAL A 52 -0.93 -0.37 7.59
N TYR A 53 0.13 -0.57 6.84
CA TYR A 53 1.43 0.04 7.13
C TYR A 53 2.24 0.24 5.87
N THR A 54 3.33 1.00 5.98
CA THR A 54 4.32 1.07 4.91
C THR A 54 5.66 0.54 5.38
N THR A 55 6.47 0.11 4.44
CA THR A 55 7.87 -0.19 4.69
C THR A 55 8.77 0.94 4.20
N ARG A 56 9.92 1.12 4.84
CA ARG A 56 10.97 2.08 4.44
C ARG A 56 12.29 1.35 4.22
N ASP A 57 13.41 2.02 4.44
CA ASP A 57 14.76 1.46 4.33
C ASP A 57 14.89 0.16 5.13
N ARG A 58 15.59 -0.82 4.54
CA ARG A 58 15.73 -2.20 5.05
C ARG A 58 14.39 -2.88 5.34
N ALA A 59 13.37 -2.48 4.58
CA ALA A 59 11.98 -2.90 4.70
C ALA A 59 11.38 -2.66 6.10
N SER A 60 11.91 -1.75 6.91
CA SER A 60 11.41 -1.44 8.27
C SER A 60 9.95 -0.98 8.26
N VAL A 61 9.13 -1.41 9.24
CA VAL A 61 7.72 -0.96 9.35
C VAL A 61 7.69 0.50 9.78
N THR A 62 6.87 1.32 9.13
CA THR A 62 6.51 2.65 9.60
C THR A 62 5.01 2.89 9.43
N GLY A 63 4.46 3.77 10.29
CA GLY A 63 3.05 4.16 10.24
C GLY A 63 2.11 2.96 10.23
N LYS A 64 2.12 2.16 11.31
CA LYS A 64 1.22 1.02 11.47
C LYS A 64 -0.12 1.48 12.02
N TYR A 65 -1.20 1.14 11.33
CA TYR A 65 -2.58 1.51 11.67
C TYR A 65 -3.44 0.25 11.75
N SER A 66 -4.21 0.10 12.81
CA SER A 66 -5.09 -1.05 13.03
C SER A 66 -6.56 -0.63 12.87
N PHE A 67 -7.37 -1.49 12.26
CA PHE A 67 -8.78 -1.25 11.94
C PHE A 67 -9.62 -2.48 12.22
N GLU A 68 -10.81 -2.30 12.77
CA GLU A 68 -11.76 -3.39 13.05
C GLU A 68 -12.51 -3.83 11.78
N ASN A 69 -12.69 -2.93 10.81
CA ASN A 69 -13.45 -3.19 9.59
C ASN A 69 -12.60 -2.98 8.33
N PHE A 70 -12.98 -3.68 7.26
CA PHE A 70 -12.28 -3.66 5.98
C PHE A 70 -12.36 -2.30 5.29
N GLU A 71 -13.50 -1.60 5.37
CA GLU A 71 -13.71 -0.35 4.65
C GLU A 71 -12.72 0.74 5.08
N ASP A 72 -12.52 0.90 6.39
CA ASP A 72 -11.55 1.84 6.94
C ASP A 72 -10.10 1.45 6.57
N ALA A 73 -9.78 0.16 6.64
CA ALA A 73 -8.47 -0.34 6.25
C ALA A 73 -8.18 -0.12 4.77
N ARG A 74 -9.15 -0.41 3.90
CA ARG A 74 -9.11 -0.16 2.45
C ARG A 74 -8.92 1.32 2.16
N ASN A 75 -9.71 2.19 2.80
CA ASN A 75 -9.59 3.64 2.65
C ASN A 75 -8.19 4.13 3.04
N LYS A 76 -7.62 3.62 4.14
CA LYS A 76 -6.26 3.96 4.56
C LYS A 76 -5.21 3.46 3.58
N PHE A 77 -5.32 2.22 3.12
CA PHE A 77 -4.39 1.60 2.17
C PHE A 77 -4.34 2.38 0.85
N ILE A 78 -5.50 2.69 0.27
CA ILE A 78 -5.59 3.50 -0.97
C ILE A 78 -5.04 4.91 -0.75
N ARG A 79 -5.32 5.53 0.41
CA ARG A 79 -4.76 6.85 0.74
C ARG A 79 -3.23 6.82 0.80
N LEU A 80 -2.62 5.80 1.39
CA LEU A 80 -1.17 5.67 1.45
C LEU A 80 -0.54 5.47 0.07
N LEU A 81 -1.18 4.71 -0.83
CA LEU A 81 -0.75 4.59 -2.22
C LEU A 81 -0.77 5.95 -2.94
N LYS A 82 -1.87 6.70 -2.81
CA LYS A 82 -1.99 8.05 -3.39
C LYS A 82 -0.91 9.00 -2.87
N LEU A 83 -0.68 9.03 -1.56
CA LEU A 83 0.35 9.86 -0.95
C LEU A 83 1.75 9.50 -1.43
N MET A 84 2.04 8.21 -1.59
CA MET A 84 3.32 7.75 -2.12
C MET A 84 3.52 8.21 -3.58
N VAL A 85 2.48 8.15 -4.41
CA VAL A 85 2.52 8.69 -5.78
C VAL A 85 2.79 10.18 -5.79
N LEU A 86 1.98 10.96 -5.09
CA LEU A 86 2.13 12.42 -5.06
C LEU A 86 3.50 12.84 -4.54
N SER A 87 4.00 12.18 -3.48
CA SER A 87 5.30 12.50 -2.90
C SER A 87 6.47 12.20 -3.85
N ASN A 88 6.42 11.10 -4.61
CA ASN A 88 7.50 10.78 -5.55
C ASN A 88 7.42 11.65 -6.82
N GLN A 89 6.21 12.00 -7.27
CA GLN A 89 6.04 12.96 -8.37
C GLN A 89 6.63 14.32 -8.01
N GLU A 90 6.38 14.81 -6.78
CA GLU A 90 6.94 16.08 -6.32
C GLU A 90 8.45 16.02 -6.20
N ALA A 91 8.99 14.95 -5.61
CA ALA A 91 10.44 14.74 -5.51
C ALA A 91 11.12 14.75 -6.89
N VAL A 92 10.54 14.08 -7.90
CA VAL A 92 11.07 14.09 -9.27
C VAL A 92 11.04 15.50 -9.89
N LYS A 93 9.99 16.30 -9.65
CA LYS A 93 9.93 17.71 -10.11
C LYS A 93 11.00 18.58 -9.46
N GLU A 94 11.34 18.30 -8.20
CA GLU A 94 12.41 18.98 -7.47
C GLU A 94 13.82 18.50 -7.86
N GLY A 95 13.91 17.50 -8.76
CA GLY A 95 15.18 16.94 -9.23
C GLY A 95 15.75 15.85 -8.33
N GLU A 96 14.97 15.38 -7.34
CA GLU A 96 15.36 14.25 -6.51
C GLU A 96 15.17 12.91 -7.24
N ARG A 97 16.01 11.94 -6.89
CA ARG A 97 15.92 10.59 -7.45
C ARG A 97 15.06 9.70 -6.54
N PRO A 98 13.94 9.13 -7.04
CA PRO A 98 13.10 8.25 -6.25
C PRO A 98 13.84 6.94 -5.93
N VAL A 99 13.50 6.33 -4.79
CA VAL A 99 14.17 5.12 -4.28
C VAL A 99 14.01 3.92 -5.20
N TYR A 100 12.94 3.90 -5.99
CA TYR A 100 12.79 2.95 -7.09
C TYR A 100 12.16 3.61 -8.30
N SER A 101 12.45 3.08 -9.49
CA SER A 101 11.87 3.58 -10.74
C SER A 101 10.42 3.13 -10.88
N SER A 102 9.54 4.04 -11.29
CA SER A 102 8.15 3.76 -11.64
C SER A 102 7.68 4.77 -12.69
N PRO A 103 6.93 4.34 -13.72
CA PRO A 103 6.34 5.27 -14.70
C PRO A 103 5.26 6.18 -14.10
N LEU A 104 4.91 6.02 -12.81
CA LEU A 104 3.97 6.89 -12.11
C LEU A 104 4.61 8.17 -11.60
N TRP A 105 5.94 8.19 -11.42
CA TRP A 105 6.64 9.35 -10.86
C TRP A 105 6.81 10.47 -11.89
N ASP A 106 6.96 10.11 -13.17
CA ASP A 106 7.18 11.05 -14.27
C ASP A 106 5.88 11.63 -14.87
N LYS A 107 4.74 11.39 -14.20
CA LYS A 107 3.40 11.85 -14.63
C LYS A 107 3.02 13.21 -14.07
#